data_AF-A0A565AWC5-F1
#
_entry.id   AF-A0A565AWC5-F1
#
_cell.length_a   1.000
_cell.length_b   1.000
_cell.length_c   1.000
_cell.angle_alpha   90.00
_cell.angle_beta   90.00
_cell.angle_gamma   90.00
#
_symmetry.space_group_name_H-M   'P 1'
#
loop_
_entity.id
_entity.type
_entity.pdbx_description
1 polymer ?
#
loop_
_entity_poly.entity_id
_entity_poly.type
_entity_poly.pdbx_seq_one_letter_code
_entity_poly.pdbx_strand_id
1 'polypeptide(L)'
;MPQVKIIAKNFMDMVASLPAIKLDKLYNNVFICEAILRSLPPLAKKYVLQMLYTDVPVPGTMMEEWVLADGVSKHRVAIDRLIQLRIFSEMVDRKNQTSYSLNPTFQNNLRKHIISGGVLPREPMNSDNAIKLPSLLELETYALRQWECFLLQLINPSQGEKLAGISPSMMRIFQRGLLSQRDKDGPRLTESGFQFLLMDTNAQLWYIIREYISNAEERDVDPADLISFLLELSFHVTGEAYNLNTLTEVQKNTLKDLADLGLVKLQQGRKDSWFIPTKLATNLSVSLTDSSVRKEGYVVMETNFRMYAYSTSKLQCEILRLFARIEYQLPNLIAAAITKESLYNAFDNGITSDQIITFLQQNSHPRCADRIPSIPENVTDQIRLWEADLKRIEMTQAHFYDEFPSKDVFEAACDFAREWRGLLWEDSKRMRLVVKSEIHNQMREFLHSQSK
;
A
#
# COMPACT_ATOMS: atom_id res chain seq x y z
N MET A 1 -15.37 -10.56 -11.70
CA MET A 1 -14.17 -10.67 -10.86
C MET A 1 -14.04 -9.37 -10.09
N PRO A 2 -14.18 -9.36 -8.75
CA PRO A 2 -14.05 -8.12 -8.00
C PRO A 2 -12.56 -7.74 -7.95
N GLN A 3 -12.25 -6.63 -8.60
CA GLN A 3 -10.95 -5.97 -8.50
C GLN A 3 -10.90 -5.18 -7.20
N VAL A 4 -10.37 -5.80 -6.14
CA VAL A 4 -9.75 -5.04 -5.05
C VAL A 4 -8.44 -5.71 -4.72
N LYS A 5 -7.39 -5.22 -5.37
CA LYS A 5 -6.00 -5.42 -4.92
C LYS A 5 -5.41 -4.04 -4.75
N ILE A 6 -5.58 -3.46 -3.58
CA ILE A 6 -4.54 -2.55 -3.07
C ILE A 6 -3.37 -3.46 -2.68
N ILE A 7 -2.72 -4.05 -3.68
CA ILE A 7 -1.30 -4.28 -3.57
C ILE A 7 -0.77 -2.85 -3.50
N ALA A 8 -0.16 -2.48 -2.38
CA ALA A 8 0.68 -1.29 -2.36
C ALA A 8 1.61 -1.42 -3.56
N LYS A 9 1.31 -0.72 -4.66
CA LYS A 9 2.21 -0.61 -5.80
C LYS A 9 3.46 -0.03 -5.18
N ASN A 10 4.48 -0.86 -5.00
CA ASN A 10 5.70 -0.51 -4.29
C ASN A 10 6.25 0.77 -4.93
N PHE A 11 7.03 1.59 -4.21
CA PHE A 11 7.62 2.82 -4.76
C PHE A 11 8.19 2.62 -6.18
N MET A 12 8.81 1.47 -6.41
CA MET A 12 9.36 1.08 -7.70
C MET A 12 8.33 0.89 -8.83
N ASP A 13 7.10 0.50 -8.53
CA ASP A 13 6.00 0.47 -9.50
C ASP A 13 5.55 1.89 -9.89
N MET A 14 5.56 2.81 -8.94
CA MET A 14 5.27 4.22 -9.21
C MET A 14 6.39 4.83 -10.06
N VAL A 15 7.65 4.60 -9.72
CA VAL A 15 8.80 5.03 -10.55
C VAL A 15 8.71 4.42 -11.95
N ALA A 16 8.45 3.11 -12.07
CA ALA A 16 8.29 2.44 -13.36
C ALA A 16 7.11 2.96 -14.19
N SER A 17 6.09 3.56 -13.56
CA SER A 17 4.95 4.17 -14.27
C SER A 17 5.24 5.56 -14.84
N LEU A 18 6.38 6.16 -14.50
CA LEU A 18 6.76 7.47 -15.02
C LEU A 18 7.11 7.40 -16.51
N PRO A 19 6.84 8.47 -17.29
CA PRO A 19 7.28 8.57 -18.67
C PRO A 19 8.80 8.44 -18.82
N ALA A 20 9.24 7.90 -19.95
CA ALA A 20 10.64 7.76 -20.37
C ALA A 20 11.54 8.94 -19.98
N ILE A 21 11.10 10.13 -20.39
CA ILE A 21 11.83 11.39 -20.26
C ILE A 21 12.05 11.74 -18.78
N LYS A 22 11.04 11.48 -17.93
CA LYS A 22 11.13 11.72 -16.49
C LYS A 22 12.07 10.71 -15.82
N LEU A 23 12.07 9.44 -16.25
CA LEU A 23 13.00 8.42 -15.77
C LEU A 23 14.46 8.74 -16.12
N ASP A 24 14.73 9.15 -17.36
CA ASP A 24 16.09 9.53 -17.76
C ASP A 24 16.58 10.77 -16.99
N LYS A 25 15.69 11.74 -16.74
CA LYS A 25 15.97 12.90 -15.87
C LYS A 25 16.33 12.47 -14.44
N LEU A 26 15.60 11.50 -13.88
CA LEU A 26 15.87 10.94 -12.55
C LEU A 26 17.25 10.26 -12.49
N TYR A 27 17.63 9.53 -13.55
CA TYR A 27 18.91 8.82 -13.62
C TYR A 27 20.13 9.73 -13.72
N ASN A 28 19.96 11.02 -14.00
CA ASN A 28 21.06 11.99 -13.89
C ASN A 28 21.55 12.19 -12.46
N ASN A 29 20.71 11.89 -11.45
CA ASN A 29 21.09 11.99 -10.06
C ASN A 29 21.67 10.65 -9.56
N VAL A 30 22.90 10.71 -9.07
CA VAL A 30 23.66 9.57 -8.56
C VAL A 30 22.95 8.86 -7.40
N PHE A 31 22.38 9.61 -6.46
CA PHE A 31 21.70 9.06 -5.29
C PHE A 31 20.41 8.33 -5.67
N ILE A 32 19.75 8.77 -6.72
CA ILE A 32 18.56 8.09 -7.25
C ILE A 32 18.94 6.75 -7.85
N CYS A 33 20.05 6.70 -8.59
CA CYS A 33 20.59 5.44 -9.12
C CYS A 33 20.93 4.47 -7.99
N GLU A 34 21.52 4.97 -6.91
CA GLU A 34 21.89 4.20 -5.72
C GLU A 34 20.66 3.70 -4.94
N ALA A 35 19.63 4.54 -4.74
CA ALA A 35 18.38 4.17 -4.09
C ALA A 35 17.62 3.11 -4.89
N ILE A 36 17.59 3.27 -6.22
CA ILE A 36 16.98 2.29 -7.12
C ILE A 36 17.77 0.99 -7.09
N LEU A 37 19.11 1.04 -7.08
CA LEU A 37 19.91 -0.17 -6.92
C LEU A 37 19.60 -0.86 -5.59
N ARG A 38 19.46 -0.12 -4.47
CA ARG A 38 19.09 -0.69 -3.16
C ARG A 38 17.72 -1.35 -3.14
N SER A 39 16.78 -0.87 -3.93
CA SER A 39 15.40 -1.37 -3.96
C SER A 39 15.17 -2.54 -4.91
N LEU A 40 16.12 -2.85 -5.78
CA LEU A 40 16.02 -3.97 -6.71
C LEU A 40 16.03 -5.33 -5.99
N PRO A 41 15.32 -6.34 -6.53
CA PRO A 41 15.45 -7.72 -6.10
C PRO A 41 16.92 -8.20 -6.13
N PRO A 42 17.34 -9.13 -5.26
CA PRO A 42 18.74 -9.57 -5.18
C PRO A 42 19.34 -10.00 -6.52
N LEU A 43 18.56 -10.68 -7.36
CA LEU A 43 19.01 -11.15 -8.67
C LEU A 43 19.17 -10.00 -9.67
N ALA A 44 18.26 -9.02 -9.66
CA ALA A 44 18.37 -7.82 -10.49
C ALA A 44 19.60 -6.97 -10.10
N LYS A 45 19.88 -6.83 -8.79
CA LYS A 45 21.11 -6.19 -8.29
C LYS A 45 22.37 -6.88 -8.82
N LYS A 46 22.41 -8.21 -8.75
CA LYS A 46 23.53 -9.01 -9.27
C LYS A 46 23.79 -8.69 -10.76
N TYR A 47 22.75 -8.67 -11.58
CA TYR A 47 22.90 -8.39 -13.02
C TYR A 47 23.43 -6.98 -13.30
N VAL A 48 22.87 -5.97 -12.65
CA VAL A 48 23.33 -4.58 -12.78
C VAL A 48 24.81 -4.46 -12.40
N LEU A 49 25.22 -5.08 -11.29
CA LEU A 49 26.61 -5.04 -10.82
C LEU A 49 27.57 -5.80 -11.74
N GLN A 50 27.18 -6.97 -12.26
CA GLN A 50 28.00 -7.76 -13.18
C GLN A 50 28.18 -7.05 -14.53
N MET A 51 27.11 -6.44 -15.05
CA MET A 51 27.14 -5.70 -16.32
C MET A 51 27.70 -4.28 -16.16
N LEU A 52 27.98 -3.83 -14.93
CA LEU A 52 28.34 -2.43 -14.67
C LEU A 52 29.52 -1.97 -15.51
N TYR A 53 30.53 -2.81 -15.73
CA TYR A 53 31.73 -2.52 -16.55
C TYR A 53 31.70 -3.19 -17.93
N THR A 54 30.56 -3.72 -18.34
CA THR A 54 30.37 -4.31 -19.67
C THR A 54 29.76 -3.26 -20.59
N ASP A 55 30.47 -2.89 -21.66
CA ASP A 55 30.01 -1.90 -22.64
C ASP A 55 29.29 -2.57 -23.85
N VAL A 56 29.30 -3.90 -23.92
CA VAL A 56 28.69 -4.69 -25.00
C VAL A 56 27.35 -5.28 -24.53
N PRO A 57 26.30 -5.32 -25.37
CA PRO A 57 25.05 -6.00 -25.03
C PRO A 57 25.29 -7.48 -24.72
N VAL A 58 24.67 -7.98 -23.65
CA VAL A 58 24.78 -9.37 -23.21
C VAL A 58 23.58 -10.17 -23.73
N PRO A 59 23.79 -11.30 -24.42
CA PRO A 59 22.69 -12.15 -24.89
C PRO A 59 21.85 -12.69 -23.72
N GLY A 60 20.52 -12.72 -23.88
CA GLY A 60 19.60 -13.24 -22.88
C GLY A 60 19.86 -14.70 -22.50
N THR A 61 20.24 -15.53 -23.48
CA THR A 61 20.61 -16.94 -23.25
C THR A 61 21.80 -17.08 -22.30
N MET A 62 22.77 -16.17 -22.38
CA MET A 62 23.93 -16.17 -21.47
C MET A 62 23.52 -15.77 -20.05
N MET A 63 22.55 -14.86 -19.91
CA MET A 63 22.04 -14.47 -18.59
C MET A 63 21.21 -15.59 -17.93
N GLU A 64 20.51 -16.40 -18.73
CA GLU A 64 19.78 -17.58 -18.24
C GLU A 64 20.74 -18.63 -17.65
N GLU A 65 21.93 -18.81 -18.24
CA GLU A 65 22.98 -19.70 -17.72
C GLU A 65 23.54 -19.26 -16.36
N TRP A 66 23.37 -17.99 -15.96
CA TRP A 66 23.84 -17.49 -14.66
C TRP A 66 22.96 -17.89 -13.47
N VAL A 67 21.90 -18.67 -13.73
CA VAL A 67 20.88 -19.07 -12.75
C VAL A 67 20.67 -20.58 -12.80
N LEU A 68 20.47 -21.18 -11.62
CA LEU A 68 20.09 -22.59 -11.51
C LEU A 68 18.63 -22.80 -11.96
N ALA A 69 18.27 -24.03 -12.28
CA ALA A 69 16.92 -24.39 -12.75
C ALA A 69 15.79 -23.86 -11.84
N ASP A 70 15.98 -23.93 -10.52
CA ASP A 70 14.99 -23.46 -9.53
C ASP A 70 14.81 -21.93 -9.50
N GLY A 71 15.75 -21.18 -10.08
CA GLY A 71 15.76 -19.72 -10.07
C GLY A 71 15.16 -19.07 -11.31
N VAL A 72 14.72 -19.84 -12.32
CA VAL A 72 14.24 -19.31 -13.62
C VAL A 72 13.02 -18.39 -13.46
N SER A 73 12.11 -18.69 -12.54
CA SER A 73 10.97 -17.81 -12.24
C SER A 73 11.42 -16.45 -11.69
N LYS A 74 12.39 -16.44 -10.78
CA LYS A 74 12.99 -15.22 -10.21
C LYS A 74 13.80 -14.45 -11.25
N HIS A 75 14.45 -15.14 -12.18
CA HIS A 75 15.14 -14.53 -13.32
C HIS A 75 14.18 -13.71 -14.18
N ARG A 76 13.06 -14.30 -14.61
CA ARG A 76 12.05 -13.60 -15.43
C ARG A 76 11.54 -12.34 -14.74
N VAL A 77 11.17 -12.45 -13.45
CA VAL A 77 10.73 -11.31 -12.64
C VAL A 77 11.82 -10.23 -12.53
N ALA A 78 13.10 -10.61 -12.39
CA ALA A 78 14.20 -9.66 -12.31
C ALA A 78 14.43 -8.91 -13.64
N ILE A 79 14.42 -9.62 -14.78
CA ILE A 79 14.56 -9.02 -16.11
C ILE A 79 13.40 -8.09 -16.42
N ASP A 80 12.16 -8.56 -16.24
CA ASP A 80 10.95 -7.75 -16.43
C ASP A 80 11.03 -6.46 -15.60
N ARG A 81 11.52 -6.55 -14.37
CA ARG A 81 11.66 -5.39 -13.49
C ARG A 81 12.71 -4.40 -14.00
N LEU A 82 13.86 -4.88 -14.45
CA LEU A 82 14.93 -4.04 -15.00
C LEU A 82 14.49 -3.33 -16.30
N ILE A 83 13.68 -3.99 -17.12
CA ILE A 83 13.09 -3.42 -18.35
C ILE A 83 12.03 -2.37 -18.00
N GLN A 84 11.11 -2.67 -17.07
CA GLN A 84 10.06 -1.72 -16.62
C GLN A 84 10.65 -0.41 -16.09
N LEU A 85 11.78 -0.50 -15.38
CA LEU A 85 12.49 0.67 -14.88
C LEU A 85 13.34 1.36 -15.95
N ARG A 86 13.52 0.76 -17.13
CA ARG A 86 14.44 1.22 -18.18
C ARG A 86 15.90 1.27 -17.72
N ILE A 87 16.26 0.41 -16.77
CA ILE A 87 17.66 0.15 -16.42
C ILE A 87 18.28 -0.73 -17.51
N PHE A 88 17.50 -1.68 -18.04
CA PHE A 88 17.84 -2.46 -19.22
C PHE A 88 17.14 -1.92 -20.46
N SER A 89 17.89 -1.87 -21.55
CA SER A 89 17.38 -1.70 -22.90
C SER A 89 17.45 -3.04 -23.62
N GLU A 90 16.31 -3.50 -24.14
CA GLU A 90 16.22 -4.72 -24.93
C GLU A 90 16.55 -4.42 -26.39
N MET A 91 17.50 -5.17 -26.94
CA MET A 91 17.90 -5.12 -28.34
C MET A 91 17.61 -6.48 -28.97
N VAL A 92 16.73 -6.50 -29.97
CA VAL A 92 16.40 -7.72 -30.71
C VAL A 92 17.19 -7.72 -32.02
N ASP A 93 18.06 -8.71 -32.20
CA ASP A 93 18.78 -8.89 -33.46
C ASP A 93 17.87 -9.49 -34.55
N ARG A 94 18.28 -9.40 -35.83
CA ARG A 94 17.58 -9.95 -37.00
C ARG A 94 17.26 -11.44 -36.90
N LYS A 95 17.94 -12.17 -36.00
CA LYS A 95 17.73 -13.59 -35.69
C LYS A 95 16.72 -13.84 -34.55
N ASN A 96 15.97 -12.83 -34.11
CA ASN A 96 15.08 -12.87 -32.94
C ASN A 96 15.80 -13.25 -31.63
N GLN A 97 17.09 -12.94 -31.52
CA GLN A 97 17.83 -13.08 -30.27
C GLN A 97 17.75 -11.78 -29.48
N THR A 98 17.31 -11.88 -28.22
CA THR A 98 17.25 -10.76 -27.28
C THR A 98 18.60 -10.58 -26.62
N SER A 99 19.12 -9.35 -26.66
CA SER A 99 20.30 -8.93 -25.91
C SER A 99 19.94 -7.75 -25.01
N TYR A 100 20.56 -7.68 -23.85
CA TYR A 100 20.31 -6.62 -22.87
C TYR A 100 21.52 -5.72 -22.72
N SER A 101 21.30 -4.41 -22.69
CA SER A 101 22.31 -3.41 -22.36
C SER A 101 21.84 -2.55 -21.19
N LEU A 102 22.77 -2.13 -20.34
CA LEU A 102 22.47 -1.14 -19.30
C LEU A 102 22.19 0.24 -19.93
N ASN A 103 21.31 1.01 -19.29
CA ASN A 103 21.11 2.41 -19.60
C ASN A 103 22.43 3.18 -19.33
N PRO A 104 22.99 3.89 -20.33
CA PRO A 104 24.30 4.51 -20.22
C PRO A 104 24.37 5.58 -19.13
N THR A 105 23.29 6.34 -18.92
CA THR A 105 23.24 7.36 -17.86
C THR A 105 23.31 6.72 -16.48
N PHE A 106 22.50 5.68 -16.27
CA PHE A 106 22.46 4.93 -15.01
C PHE A 106 23.80 4.22 -14.75
N GLN A 107 24.38 3.58 -15.76
CA GLN A 107 25.66 2.89 -15.69
C GLN A 107 26.81 3.85 -15.33
N ASN A 108 26.89 5.00 -16.02
CA ASN A 108 27.95 6.00 -15.78
C ASN A 108 27.84 6.60 -14.37
N ASN A 109 26.64 6.91 -13.90
CA ASN A 109 26.45 7.49 -12.57
C ASN A 109 26.74 6.51 -11.45
N LEU A 110 26.39 5.22 -11.60
CA LEU A 110 26.80 4.19 -10.64
C LEU A 110 28.32 3.95 -10.65
N ARG A 111 28.97 3.90 -11.84
CA ARG A 111 30.43 3.79 -11.93
C ARG A 111 31.13 4.93 -11.18
N LYS A 112 30.70 6.18 -11.44
CA LYS A 112 31.20 7.37 -10.74
C LYS A 112 31.03 7.23 -9.24
N HIS A 113 29.82 6.88 -8.79
CA HIS A 113 29.50 6.74 -7.37
C HIS A 113 30.41 5.74 -6.64
N ILE A 114 30.67 4.58 -7.24
CA ILE A 114 31.53 3.55 -6.62
C ILE A 114 32.98 4.03 -6.49
N ILE A 115 33.47 4.85 -7.42
CA ILE A 115 34.87 5.31 -7.45
C ILE A 115 35.08 6.54 -6.58
N SER A 116 34.23 7.57 -6.74
CA SER A 116 34.42 8.86 -6.07
C SER A 116 33.68 8.97 -4.73
N GLY A 117 32.82 8.01 -4.41
CA GLY A 117 31.78 8.19 -3.41
C GLY A 117 30.70 9.19 -3.88
N GLY A 118 29.57 9.18 -3.20
CA GLY A 118 28.54 10.22 -3.35
C GLY A 118 28.75 11.33 -2.33
N VAL A 119 28.82 12.58 -2.78
CA VAL A 119 28.67 13.76 -1.92
C VAL A 119 27.25 14.26 -2.09
N LEU A 120 26.47 14.25 -1.00
CA LEU A 120 25.12 14.78 -1.05
C LEU A 120 25.17 16.25 -1.44
N PRO A 121 24.16 16.76 -2.17
CA PRO A 121 24.09 18.20 -2.47
C PRO A 121 24.14 19.08 -1.21
N ARG A 122 23.80 18.51 -0.05
CA ARG A 122 23.69 19.20 1.24
C ARG A 122 24.54 18.50 2.29
N GLU A 123 25.44 19.26 2.86
CA GLU A 123 26.23 18.84 4.02
C GLU A 123 25.48 19.17 5.33
N PRO A 124 25.65 18.36 6.37
CA PRO A 124 25.13 18.69 7.69
C PRO A 124 25.78 19.99 8.19
N MET A 125 25.01 20.76 8.95
CA MET A 125 25.52 21.95 9.61
C MET A 125 26.55 21.56 10.65
N ASN A 126 27.67 22.28 10.71
CA ASN A 126 28.65 22.11 11.78
C ASN A 126 27.96 22.32 13.13
N SER A 127 28.09 21.35 14.02
CA SER A 127 27.56 21.38 15.38
C SER A 127 28.37 22.36 16.23
N ASP A 128 28.28 23.65 15.94
CA ASP A 128 28.69 24.68 16.89
C ASP A 128 27.76 24.62 18.11
N ASN A 129 28.29 24.97 19.29
CA ASN A 129 27.62 24.94 20.60
C ASN A 129 26.24 25.67 20.66
N ALA A 130 25.81 26.33 19.59
CA ALA A 130 24.52 27.01 19.45
C ALA A 130 23.36 26.12 18.96
N ILE A 131 23.62 24.93 18.39
CA ILE A 131 22.56 24.03 17.88
C ILE A 131 22.28 22.93 18.92
N LYS A 132 21.16 23.05 19.65
CA LYS A 132 20.71 21.98 20.56
C LYS A 132 19.98 20.90 19.76
N LEU A 133 20.74 19.92 19.27
CA LEU A 133 20.18 18.76 18.58
C LEU A 133 19.39 17.87 19.56
N PRO A 134 18.23 17.33 19.16
CA PRO A 134 17.50 16.35 19.94
C PRO A 134 18.27 15.03 19.99
N SER A 135 18.08 14.26 21.07
CA SER A 135 18.60 12.90 21.10
C SER A 135 17.88 12.01 20.08
N LEU A 136 18.52 10.91 19.65
CA LEU A 136 17.89 9.96 18.72
C LEU A 136 16.56 9.41 19.28
N LEU A 137 16.49 9.17 20.59
CA LEU A 137 15.27 8.69 21.26
C LEU A 137 14.14 9.74 21.24
N GLU A 138 14.48 11.01 21.47
CA GLU A 138 13.52 12.12 21.36
C GLU A 138 13.00 12.28 19.93
N LEU A 139 13.87 12.06 18.94
CA LEU A 139 13.53 12.15 17.52
C LEU A 139 12.62 10.98 17.08
N GLU A 140 12.90 9.76 17.54
CA GLU A 140 12.03 8.60 17.32
C GLU A 140 10.65 8.81 17.98
N THR A 141 10.62 9.30 19.21
CA THR A 141 9.37 9.60 19.92
C THR A 141 8.57 10.69 19.19
N TYR A 142 9.25 11.72 18.68
CA TYR A 142 8.63 12.78 17.88
C TYR A 142 8.02 12.20 16.59
N ALA A 143 8.79 11.41 15.83
CA ALA A 143 8.34 10.84 14.56
C ALA A 143 7.11 9.94 14.75
N LEU A 144 7.13 9.06 15.75
CA LEU A 144 6.00 8.19 16.07
C LEU A 144 4.76 9.00 16.48
N ARG A 145 4.93 10.02 17.33
CA ARG A 145 3.82 10.86 17.77
C ARG A 145 3.18 11.62 16.61
N GLN A 146 3.98 12.22 15.72
CA GLN A 146 3.46 12.94 14.56
C GLN A 146 2.72 11.98 13.61
N TRP A 147 3.30 10.81 13.33
CA TRP A 147 2.66 9.80 12.51
C TRP A 147 1.33 9.31 13.09
N GLU A 148 1.26 9.06 14.41
CA GLU A 148 0.02 8.67 15.08
C GLU A 148 -1.04 9.78 15.06
N CYS A 149 -0.64 11.04 15.28
CA CYS A 149 -1.53 12.20 15.16
C CYS A 149 -2.09 12.33 13.73
N PHE A 150 -1.24 12.15 12.72
CA PHE A 150 -1.65 12.15 11.32
C PHE A 150 -2.67 11.04 11.03
N LEU A 151 -2.40 9.79 11.44
CA LEU A 151 -3.32 8.67 11.23
C LEU A 151 -4.64 8.85 11.97
N LEU A 152 -4.62 9.40 13.18
CA LEU A 152 -5.84 9.73 13.93
C LEU A 152 -6.69 10.75 13.19
N GLN A 153 -6.08 11.81 12.65
CA GLN A 153 -6.78 12.80 11.85
C GLN A 153 -7.30 12.22 10.52
N LEU A 154 -6.55 11.27 9.95
CA LEU A 154 -6.92 10.57 8.73
C LEU A 154 -8.19 9.75 8.92
N ILE A 155 -8.34 9.04 10.05
CA ILE A 155 -9.50 8.17 10.33
C ILE A 155 -10.66 8.98 10.93
N ASN A 156 -10.36 9.89 11.87
CA ASN A 156 -11.34 10.61 12.67
C ASN A 156 -11.11 12.13 12.57
N PRO A 157 -11.57 12.79 11.48
CA PRO A 157 -11.37 14.22 11.28
C PRO A 157 -12.09 15.10 12.32
N SER A 158 -13.06 14.56 13.06
CA SER A 158 -13.85 15.27 14.08
C SER A 158 -13.22 15.27 15.47
N GLN A 159 -12.32 14.32 15.79
CA GLN A 159 -11.72 14.18 17.13
C GLN A 159 -10.21 14.50 17.17
N GLY A 160 -9.58 14.78 16.02
CA GLY A 160 -8.18 15.18 15.99
C GLY A 160 -7.97 16.52 16.69
N GLU A 161 -7.18 16.52 17.77
CA GLU A 161 -6.46 17.72 18.21
C GLU A 161 -5.75 18.27 16.95
N LYS A 162 -6.02 19.52 16.54
CA LYS A 162 -5.46 20.16 15.34
C LYS A 162 -3.93 20.32 15.46
N LEU A 163 -3.20 19.22 15.37
CA LEU A 163 -1.76 19.17 15.58
C LEU A 163 -0.99 19.07 14.26
N ALA A 164 -1.56 18.43 13.23
CA ALA A 164 -0.94 18.43 11.91
C ALA A 164 -1.36 19.68 11.12
N GLY A 165 -0.39 20.42 10.60
CA GLY A 165 -0.58 21.60 9.75
C GLY A 165 -1.06 21.28 8.33
N ILE A 166 -1.37 20.01 8.03
CA ILE A 166 -1.76 19.55 6.70
C ILE A 166 -3.05 20.24 6.26
N SER A 167 -3.00 20.85 5.07
CA SER A 167 -4.15 21.54 4.51
C SER A 167 -5.37 20.60 4.36
N PRO A 168 -6.61 21.09 4.59
CA PRO A 168 -7.82 20.27 4.42
C PRO A 168 -7.95 19.65 3.03
N SER A 169 -7.46 20.33 2.00
CA SER A 169 -7.43 19.84 0.62
C SER A 169 -6.52 18.62 0.47
N MET A 170 -5.33 18.66 1.07
CA MET A 170 -4.39 17.53 1.08
C MET A 170 -4.89 16.36 1.93
N MET A 171 -5.53 16.64 3.06
CA MET A 171 -6.16 15.59 3.86
C MET A 171 -7.25 14.85 3.08
N ARG A 172 -8.05 15.56 2.27
CA ARG A 172 -9.05 14.93 1.38
C ARG A 172 -8.42 14.00 0.35
N ILE A 173 -7.23 14.34 -0.15
CA ILE A 173 -6.48 13.49 -1.07
C ILE A 173 -6.06 12.20 -0.38
N PHE A 174 -5.47 12.28 0.83
CA PHE A 174 -5.11 11.09 1.59
C PHE A 174 -6.31 10.23 2.00
N GLN A 175 -7.46 10.86 2.27
CA GLN A 175 -8.69 10.15 2.61
C GLN A 175 -9.35 9.47 1.40
N ARG A 176 -8.96 9.83 0.17
CA ARG A 176 -9.55 9.25 -1.04
C ARG A 176 -9.27 7.75 -1.09
N GLY A 177 -10.34 6.97 -1.19
CA GLY A 177 -10.25 5.50 -1.19
C GLY A 177 -9.95 4.88 0.18
N LEU A 178 -9.67 5.67 1.22
CA LEU A 178 -9.58 5.19 2.60
C LEU A 178 -10.89 5.43 3.35
N LEU A 179 -11.56 6.56 3.13
CA LEU A 179 -12.85 6.90 3.72
C LEU A 179 -13.94 6.98 2.65
N SER A 180 -15.14 6.56 3.01
CA SER A 180 -16.38 6.78 2.27
C SER A 180 -17.18 7.90 2.93
N GLN A 181 -17.76 8.76 2.10
CA GLN A 181 -18.66 9.82 2.55
C GLN A 181 -20.08 9.38 2.14
N ARG A 182 -20.93 9.04 3.11
CA ARG A 182 -22.37 8.79 2.87
C ARG A 182 -23.13 10.04 3.28
N ASP A 183 -24.03 10.55 2.44
CA ASP A 183 -24.66 11.88 2.57
C ASP A 183 -25.36 12.17 3.92
N LYS A 184 -25.63 11.16 4.75
CA LYS A 184 -26.31 11.29 6.06
C LYS A 184 -25.46 10.94 7.29
N ASP A 185 -24.31 10.29 7.09
CA ASP A 185 -23.42 9.88 8.19
C ASP A 185 -22.04 10.53 8.05
N GLY A 186 -21.33 10.68 9.17
CA GLY A 186 -19.94 11.11 9.16
C GLY A 186 -19.05 10.20 8.29
N PRO A 187 -17.82 10.63 7.96
CA PRO A 187 -16.92 9.82 7.14
C PRO A 187 -16.66 8.47 7.80
N ARG A 188 -16.80 7.38 7.03
CA ARG A 188 -16.60 6.01 7.50
C ARG A 188 -15.43 5.35 6.78
N LEU A 189 -14.65 4.55 7.50
CA LEU A 189 -13.55 3.80 6.92
C LEU A 189 -14.08 2.79 5.89
N THR A 190 -13.37 2.66 4.77
CA THR A 190 -13.63 1.65 3.73
C THR A 190 -12.85 0.36 4.03
N GLU A 191 -13.14 -0.72 3.33
CA GLU A 191 -12.34 -1.96 3.36
C GLU A 191 -10.84 -1.69 3.14
N SER A 192 -10.54 -0.89 2.11
CA SER A 192 -9.19 -0.42 1.78
C SER A 192 -8.58 0.46 2.87
N GLY A 193 -9.40 1.32 3.48
CA GLY A 193 -9.05 2.14 4.63
C GLY A 193 -8.61 1.28 5.82
N PHE A 194 -9.36 0.23 6.13
CA PHE A 194 -9.01 -0.69 7.21
C PHE A 194 -7.74 -1.45 6.86
N GLN A 195 -7.65 -2.01 5.65
CA GLN A 195 -6.44 -2.72 5.22
C GLN A 195 -5.20 -1.83 5.29
N PHE A 196 -5.29 -0.55 4.97
CA PHE A 196 -4.21 0.42 5.15
C PHE A 196 -3.78 0.53 6.63
N LEU A 197 -4.72 0.60 7.58
CA LEU A 197 -4.38 0.63 9.02
C LEU A 197 -3.70 -0.65 9.52
N LEU A 198 -3.93 -1.78 8.84
CA LEU A 198 -3.28 -3.06 9.15
C LEU A 198 -1.86 -3.17 8.59
N MET A 199 -1.49 -2.34 7.62
CA MET A 199 -0.16 -2.37 7.03
C MET A 199 0.90 -1.96 8.07
N ASP A 200 2.14 -2.42 7.85
CA ASP A 200 3.26 -1.91 8.63
C ASP A 200 3.49 -0.41 8.35
N THR A 201 4.19 0.26 9.28
CA THR A 201 4.41 1.72 9.18
C THR A 201 5.07 2.14 7.88
N ASN A 202 5.95 1.32 7.30
CA ASN A 202 6.63 1.67 6.06
C ASN A 202 5.69 1.54 4.86
N ALA A 203 4.88 0.49 4.81
CA ALA A 203 3.85 0.33 3.77
C ALA A 203 2.80 1.44 3.84
N GLN A 204 2.35 1.81 5.04
CA GLN A 204 1.46 2.96 5.24
C GLN A 204 2.10 4.26 4.75
N LEU A 205 3.34 4.52 5.15
CA LEU A 205 4.09 5.70 4.73
C LEU A 205 4.19 5.78 3.21
N TRP A 206 4.51 4.67 2.55
CA TRP A 206 4.60 4.64 1.10
C TRP A 206 3.28 4.88 0.38
N TYR A 207 2.18 4.36 0.91
CA TYR A 207 0.85 4.66 0.38
C TYR A 207 0.59 6.17 0.41
N ILE A 208 0.87 6.83 1.54
CA ILE A 208 0.67 8.28 1.70
C ILE A 208 1.61 9.09 0.79
N ILE A 209 2.89 8.73 0.72
CA ILE A 209 3.87 9.41 -0.15
C ILE A 209 3.49 9.25 -1.63
N ARG A 210 2.96 8.09 -2.02
CA ARG A 210 2.51 7.87 -3.40
C ARG A 210 1.32 8.76 -3.76
N GLU A 211 0.32 8.87 -2.89
CA GLU A 211 -0.81 9.78 -3.11
C GLU A 211 -0.33 11.24 -3.14
N TYR A 212 0.63 11.59 -2.28
CA TYR A 212 1.25 12.92 -2.27
C TYR A 212 1.96 13.27 -3.60
N ILE A 213 2.69 12.31 -4.18
CA ILE A 213 3.39 12.46 -5.47
C ILE A 213 2.40 12.48 -6.64
N SER A 214 1.39 11.61 -6.61
CA SER A 214 0.36 11.53 -7.66
C SER A 214 -0.44 12.84 -7.76
N ASN A 215 -0.57 13.56 -6.64
CA ASN A 215 -1.21 14.87 -6.58
C ASN A 215 -0.22 16.06 -6.71
N ALA A 216 1.01 15.83 -7.17
CA ALA A 216 1.99 16.89 -7.35
C ALA A 216 1.65 17.81 -8.55
N GLU A 217 1.12 17.24 -9.63
CA GLU A 217 0.80 18.00 -10.85
C GLU A 217 -0.32 19.02 -10.63
N GLU A 218 -1.30 18.72 -9.76
CA GLU A 218 -2.33 19.70 -9.36
C GLU A 218 -1.77 20.89 -8.57
N ARG A 219 -0.56 20.74 -8.02
CA ARG A 219 0.16 21.79 -7.26
C ARG A 219 1.25 22.47 -8.10
N ASP A 220 1.28 22.21 -9.41
CA ASP A 220 2.30 22.71 -10.33
C ASP A 220 3.73 22.30 -9.95
N VAL A 221 3.87 21.08 -9.39
CA VAL A 221 5.16 20.48 -9.03
C VAL A 221 5.40 19.25 -9.91
N ASP A 222 6.55 19.19 -10.58
CA ASP A 222 6.95 18.00 -11.37
C ASP A 222 7.17 16.81 -10.41
N PRO A 223 6.44 15.68 -10.59
CA PRO A 223 6.65 14.46 -9.84
C PRO A 223 8.10 13.98 -9.81
N ALA A 224 8.87 14.19 -10.89
CA ALA A 224 10.28 13.78 -10.94
C ALA A 224 11.15 14.58 -9.96
N ASP A 225 10.89 15.89 -9.83
CA ASP A 225 11.64 16.76 -8.91
C ASP A 225 11.28 16.44 -7.46
N LEU A 226 10.01 16.13 -7.18
CA LEU A 226 9.56 15.69 -5.87
C LEU A 226 10.14 14.32 -5.46
N ILE A 227 10.14 13.34 -6.37
CA ILE A 227 10.78 12.03 -6.14
C ILE A 227 12.27 12.21 -5.89
N SER A 228 12.93 13.05 -6.67
CA SER A 228 14.36 13.36 -6.49
C SER A 228 14.63 13.89 -5.08
N PHE A 229 13.81 14.83 -4.62
CA PHE A 229 13.95 15.41 -3.29
C PHE A 229 13.67 14.41 -2.16
N LEU A 230 12.63 13.57 -2.28
CA LEU A 230 12.31 12.54 -1.29
C LEU A 230 13.40 11.48 -1.19
N LEU A 231 13.95 11.05 -2.32
CA LEU A 231 15.08 10.13 -2.34
C LEU A 231 16.32 10.78 -1.74
N GLU A 232 16.64 12.01 -2.10
CA GLU A 232 17.75 12.74 -1.50
C GLU A 232 17.61 12.83 0.03
N LEU A 233 16.42 13.16 0.53
CA LEU A 233 16.10 13.21 1.97
C LEU A 233 16.39 11.87 2.65
N SER A 234 16.13 10.74 1.99
CA SER A 234 16.37 9.41 2.55
C SER A 234 17.86 9.08 2.76
N PHE A 235 18.77 9.81 2.12
CA PHE A 235 20.21 9.66 2.28
C PHE A 235 20.81 10.56 3.36
N HIS A 236 20.05 11.53 3.85
CA HIS A 236 20.53 12.39 4.94
C HIS A 236 20.72 11.57 6.22
N VAL A 237 21.69 11.97 7.04
CA VAL A 237 22.01 11.27 8.29
C VAL A 237 20.95 11.62 9.33
N THR A 238 20.36 10.58 9.93
CA THR A 238 19.36 10.76 10.99
C THR A 238 19.97 11.47 12.19
N GLY A 239 19.31 12.53 12.68
CA GLY A 239 19.74 13.30 13.85
C GLY A 239 20.65 14.50 13.54
N GLU A 240 21.19 14.60 12.33
CA GLU A 240 21.98 15.75 11.89
C GLU A 240 21.09 16.91 11.42
N ALA A 241 21.56 18.15 11.57
CA ALA A 241 20.84 19.36 11.15
C ALA A 241 21.26 19.82 9.75
N TYR A 242 20.29 20.21 8.93
CA TYR A 242 20.51 20.69 7.56
C TYR A 242 19.83 22.04 7.32
N ASN A 243 20.53 22.96 6.67
CA ASN A 243 20.07 24.36 6.54
C ASN A 243 18.91 24.51 5.53
N LEU A 244 17.81 25.14 5.95
CA LEU A 244 16.64 25.39 5.11
C LEU A 244 16.87 26.38 3.97
N ASN A 245 17.86 27.26 4.07
CA ASN A 245 18.19 28.26 3.05
C ASN A 245 18.74 27.62 1.76
N THR A 246 19.18 26.36 1.83
CA THR A 246 19.64 25.58 0.66
C THR A 246 18.47 25.01 -0.17
N LEU A 247 17.24 25.17 0.30
CA LEU A 247 16.04 24.61 -0.33
C LEU A 247 15.34 25.65 -1.22
N THR A 248 14.78 25.18 -2.32
CA THR A 248 13.82 25.97 -3.11
C THR A 248 12.52 26.16 -2.35
N GLU A 249 11.71 27.15 -2.73
CA GLU A 249 10.40 27.39 -2.07
C GLU A 249 9.47 26.17 -2.17
N VAL A 250 9.51 25.44 -3.29
CA VAL A 250 8.77 24.18 -3.46
C VAL A 250 9.26 23.14 -2.45
N GLN A 251 10.58 22.95 -2.33
CA GLN A 251 11.16 22.02 -1.36
C GLN A 251 10.83 22.40 0.09
N LYS A 252 10.85 23.70 0.43
CA LYS A 252 10.45 24.17 1.76
C LYS A 252 8.99 23.87 2.09
N ASN A 253 8.09 24.04 1.12
CA ASN A 253 6.67 23.71 1.30
C ASN A 253 6.46 22.20 1.43
N THR A 254 7.11 21.40 0.58
CA THR A 254 7.11 19.94 0.73
C THR A 254 7.62 19.51 2.10
N LEU A 255 8.70 20.13 2.58
CA LEU A 255 9.30 19.79 3.86
C LEU A 255 8.39 20.11 5.06
N LYS A 256 7.55 21.15 4.97
CA LYS A 256 6.51 21.42 5.99
C LYS A 256 5.50 20.28 6.03
N ASP A 257 5.01 19.83 4.88
CA ASP A 257 4.09 18.70 4.81
C ASP A 257 4.75 17.41 5.37
N LEU A 258 6.01 17.16 5.02
CA LEU A 258 6.78 16.02 5.54
C LEU A 258 7.06 16.12 7.04
N ALA A 259 7.14 17.33 7.59
CA ALA A 259 7.29 17.55 9.03
C ALA A 259 6.01 17.21 9.78
N ASP A 260 4.84 17.53 9.22
CA ASP A 260 3.54 17.15 9.78
C ASP A 260 3.33 15.63 9.76
N LEU A 261 3.96 14.92 8.81
CA LEU A 261 4.00 13.45 8.78
C LEU A 261 5.08 12.86 9.72
N GLY A 262 5.96 13.68 10.30
CA GLY A 262 7.03 13.23 11.20
C GLY A 262 8.28 12.70 10.51
N LEU A 263 8.45 12.88 9.19
CA LEU A 263 9.66 12.46 8.47
C LEU A 263 10.85 13.37 8.77
N VAL A 264 10.57 14.63 9.12
CA VAL A 264 11.58 15.61 9.49
C VAL A 264 11.11 16.42 10.68
N LYS A 265 12.04 16.84 11.53
CA LYS A 265 11.77 17.80 12.60
C LYS A 265 12.30 19.17 12.18
N LEU A 266 11.42 20.16 12.11
CA LEU A 266 11.81 21.54 11.85
C LEU A 266 12.22 22.21 13.16
N GLN A 267 13.33 22.95 13.13
CA GLN A 267 13.81 23.74 14.25
C GLN A 267 14.24 25.13 13.76
N GLN A 268 13.88 26.15 14.54
CA GLN A 268 14.23 27.53 14.26
C GLN A 268 15.24 28.00 15.29
N GLY A 269 16.36 28.53 14.81
CA GLY A 269 17.31 29.28 15.63
C GLY A 269 17.03 30.77 15.61
N ARG A 270 17.99 31.55 16.12
CA ARG A 270 17.87 33.03 16.16
C ARG A 270 18.02 33.70 14.79
N LYS A 271 18.72 33.06 13.85
CA LYS A 271 19.04 33.61 12.52
C LYS A 271 18.69 32.63 11.40
N ASP A 272 18.98 31.36 11.61
CA ASP A 272 18.76 30.30 10.64
C ASP A 272 17.71 29.31 11.11
N SER A 273 17.09 28.63 10.15
CA SER A 273 16.19 27.50 10.41
C SER A 273 16.77 26.26 9.75
N TRP A 274 16.62 25.11 10.39
CA TRP A 274 17.13 23.84 9.90
C TRP A 274 16.09 22.73 10.05
N PHE A 275 16.33 21.63 9.34
CA PHE A 275 15.56 20.40 9.45
C PHE A 275 16.44 19.24 9.89
N ILE A 276 15.84 18.31 10.61
CA ILE A 276 16.51 17.11 11.13
C ILE A 276 15.75 15.89 10.63
N PRO A 277 16.32 15.06 9.74
CA PRO A 277 15.68 13.84 9.24
C PRO A 277 15.46 12.83 10.36
N THR A 278 14.25 12.25 10.40
CA THR A 278 13.93 11.14 11.31
C THR A 278 14.17 9.79 10.63
N LYS A 279 14.03 8.71 11.40
CA LYS A 279 14.13 7.35 10.88
C LYS A 279 13.06 7.02 9.83
N LEU A 280 11.91 7.70 9.86
CA LEU A 280 10.87 7.54 8.84
C LEU A 280 11.35 8.04 7.46
N ALA A 281 12.14 9.12 7.42
CA ALA A 281 12.71 9.64 6.17
C ALA A 281 13.76 8.69 5.58
N THR A 282 14.69 8.19 6.39
CA THR A 282 15.74 7.28 5.91
C THR A 282 15.16 5.91 5.54
N ASN A 283 14.08 5.49 6.20
CA ASN A 283 13.36 4.28 5.84
C ASN A 283 12.69 4.35 4.45
N LEU A 284 12.50 5.53 3.84
CA LEU A 284 11.95 5.61 2.49
C LEU A 284 12.80 4.77 1.52
N SER A 285 14.11 4.95 1.45
CA SER A 285 14.96 4.16 0.54
C SER A 285 15.20 2.71 1.01
N VAL A 286 15.12 2.45 2.32
CA VAL A 286 15.43 1.12 2.92
C VAL A 286 14.24 0.16 2.87
N SER A 287 13.00 0.66 2.90
CA SER A 287 11.75 -0.14 2.97
C SER A 287 11.47 -1.02 1.75
N LEU A 288 12.37 -1.04 0.77
CA LEU A 288 12.28 -1.88 -0.43
C LEU A 288 13.08 -3.19 -0.29
N THR A 289 13.70 -3.40 0.88
CA THR A 289 14.28 -4.68 1.29
C THR A 289 13.48 -5.22 2.46
N ASP A 290 13.13 -6.50 2.40
CA ASP A 290 12.13 -7.26 3.16
C ASP A 290 12.36 -7.39 4.69
N SER A 291 12.92 -6.38 5.34
CA SER A 291 13.13 -6.38 6.79
C SER A 291 11.89 -5.89 7.53
N SER A 292 10.83 -6.71 7.52
CA SER A 292 9.73 -6.55 8.48
C SER A 292 10.22 -6.99 9.85
N VAL A 293 10.84 -6.06 10.60
CA VAL A 293 10.99 -6.25 12.05
C VAL A 293 9.57 -6.25 12.60
N ARG A 294 9.06 -7.45 12.93
CA ARG A 294 7.73 -7.59 13.55
C ARG A 294 7.75 -6.76 14.82
N LYS A 295 6.89 -5.75 14.89
CA LYS A 295 6.63 -5.04 16.14
C LYS A 295 6.08 -6.06 17.14
N GLU A 296 6.52 -5.98 18.38
CA GLU A 296 5.93 -6.77 19.44
C GLU A 296 4.42 -6.47 19.51
N GLY A 297 3.61 -7.52 19.44
CA GLY A 297 2.17 -7.35 19.57
C GLY A 297 1.79 -6.91 20.98
N TYR A 298 0.61 -6.33 21.13
CA TYR A 298 0.15 -5.73 22.38
C TYR A 298 -1.23 -6.23 22.81
N VAL A 299 -1.88 -7.08 22.00
CA VAL A 299 -3.26 -7.55 22.22
C VAL A 299 -3.26 -8.97 22.78
N VAL A 300 -4.03 -9.19 23.84
CA VAL A 300 -4.36 -10.51 24.39
C VAL A 300 -5.85 -10.75 24.18
N MET A 301 -6.19 -11.89 23.57
CA MET A 301 -7.58 -12.32 23.38
C MET A 301 -7.89 -13.54 24.27
N GLU A 302 -9.00 -13.49 24.99
CA GLU A 302 -9.49 -14.59 25.84
C GLU A 302 -10.60 -15.42 25.17
N THR A 303 -10.91 -16.60 25.69
CA THR A 303 -11.98 -17.47 25.14
C THR A 303 -13.38 -16.91 25.32
N ASN A 304 -13.57 -15.90 26.17
CA ASN A 304 -14.84 -15.24 26.48
C ASN A 304 -15.11 -13.98 25.64
N PHE A 305 -14.39 -13.78 24.53
CA PHE A 305 -14.49 -12.61 23.65
C PHE A 305 -14.00 -11.28 24.25
N ARG A 306 -13.34 -11.32 25.42
CA ARG A 306 -12.66 -10.14 25.99
C ARG A 306 -11.26 -10.01 25.42
N MET A 307 -10.90 -8.77 25.12
CA MET A 307 -9.59 -8.38 24.65
C MET A 307 -8.96 -7.35 25.56
N TYR A 308 -7.65 -7.50 25.76
CA TYR A 308 -6.82 -6.64 26.59
C TYR A 308 -5.65 -6.16 25.76
N ALA A 309 -5.61 -4.87 25.46
CA ALA A 309 -4.56 -4.25 24.67
C ALA A 309 -3.67 -3.38 25.56
N TYR A 310 -2.40 -3.77 25.69
CA TYR A 310 -1.39 -3.08 26.49
C TYR A 310 -0.78 -1.93 25.70
N SER A 311 -1.47 -0.79 25.69
CA SER A 311 -1.02 0.38 24.94
C SER A 311 -1.49 1.67 25.58
N THR A 312 -0.68 2.72 25.38
CA THR A 312 -0.98 4.11 25.71
C THR A 312 -1.46 4.90 24.48
N SER A 313 -1.39 4.30 23.28
CA SER A 313 -1.68 4.99 22.02
C SER A 313 -3.18 5.18 21.81
N LYS A 314 -3.59 6.44 21.62
CA LYS A 314 -4.96 6.80 21.25
C LYS A 314 -5.35 6.19 19.89
N LEU A 315 -4.41 6.09 18.95
CA LEU A 315 -4.64 5.48 17.64
C LEU A 315 -5.05 4.03 17.76
N GLN A 316 -4.31 3.25 18.56
CA GLN A 316 -4.60 1.84 18.75
C GLN A 316 -5.96 1.62 19.42
N CYS A 317 -6.36 2.49 20.36
CA CYS A 317 -7.70 2.47 20.95
C CYS A 317 -8.79 2.67 19.88
N GLU A 318 -8.61 3.65 19.00
CA GLU A 318 -9.58 3.94 17.93
C GLU A 318 -9.61 2.84 16.86
N ILE A 319 -8.48 2.21 16.54
CA ILE A 319 -8.47 1.03 15.65
C ILE A 319 -9.29 -0.11 16.26
N LEU A 320 -9.14 -0.39 17.55
CA LEU A 320 -9.91 -1.43 18.23
C LEU A 320 -11.40 -1.11 18.26
N ARG A 321 -11.78 0.17 18.39
CA ARG A 321 -13.17 0.63 18.38
C ARG A 321 -13.89 0.32 17.06
N LEU A 322 -13.16 0.12 15.96
CA LEU A 322 -13.75 -0.20 14.66
C LEU A 322 -14.46 -1.55 14.64
N PHE A 323 -14.04 -2.52 15.48
CA PHE A 323 -14.61 -3.86 15.48
C PHE A 323 -14.92 -4.43 16.88
N ALA A 324 -14.49 -3.75 17.94
CA ALA A 324 -14.75 -4.13 19.33
C ALA A 324 -15.38 -2.98 20.12
N ARG A 325 -16.18 -3.34 21.13
CA ARG A 325 -16.73 -2.38 22.09
C ARG A 325 -15.70 -2.13 23.19
N ILE A 326 -15.18 -0.90 23.26
CA ILE A 326 -14.32 -0.47 24.37
C ILE A 326 -15.16 -0.42 25.65
N GLU A 327 -14.78 -1.19 26.66
CA GLU A 327 -15.47 -1.21 27.97
C GLU A 327 -14.92 -0.14 28.90
N TYR A 328 -13.59 -0.06 29.02
CA TYR A 328 -12.89 0.96 29.79
C TYR A 328 -11.44 1.11 29.32
N GLN A 329 -10.88 2.30 29.55
CA GLN A 329 -9.51 2.64 29.23
C GLN A 329 -8.77 3.08 30.50
N LEU A 330 -7.69 2.37 30.80
CA LEU A 330 -6.72 2.69 31.86
C LEU A 330 -5.46 3.32 31.21
N PRO A 331 -4.52 3.89 32.00
CA PRO A 331 -3.36 4.58 31.44
C PRO A 331 -2.50 3.76 30.47
N ASN A 332 -2.40 2.44 30.67
CA ASN A 332 -1.57 1.53 29.88
C ASN A 332 -2.32 0.26 29.43
N LEU A 333 -3.65 0.24 29.56
CA LEU A 333 -4.47 -0.92 29.24
C LEU A 333 -5.81 -0.47 28.67
N ILE A 334 -6.16 -1.02 27.52
CA ILE A 334 -7.48 -0.86 26.90
C ILE A 334 -8.19 -2.21 27.03
N ALA A 335 -9.32 -2.22 27.74
CA ALA A 335 -10.18 -3.38 27.85
C ALA A 335 -11.37 -3.23 26.90
N ALA A 336 -11.58 -4.21 26.05
CA ALA A 336 -12.67 -4.23 25.09
C ALA A 336 -13.26 -5.64 24.96
N ALA A 337 -14.46 -5.71 24.38
CA ALA A 337 -15.13 -6.97 24.10
C ALA A 337 -15.60 -7.00 22.64
N ILE A 338 -15.44 -8.15 22.00
CA ILE A 338 -16.00 -8.41 20.68
C ILE A 338 -17.45 -8.85 20.87
N THR A 339 -18.40 -8.08 20.33
CA THR A 339 -19.82 -8.42 20.37
C THR A 339 -20.36 -8.57 18.96
N LYS A 340 -21.54 -9.22 18.84
CA LYS A 340 -22.22 -9.36 17.56
C LYS A 340 -22.51 -7.99 16.93
N GLU A 341 -22.94 -7.03 17.74
CA GLU A 341 -23.25 -5.67 17.27
C GLU A 341 -22.00 -4.91 16.82
N SER A 342 -20.87 -5.04 17.54
CA SER A 342 -19.63 -4.36 17.17
C SER A 342 -19.09 -4.87 15.83
N LEU A 343 -19.17 -6.17 15.61
CA LEU A 343 -18.75 -6.77 14.35
C LEU A 343 -19.72 -6.51 13.21
N TYR A 344 -21.03 -6.50 13.45
CA TYR A 344 -22.01 -6.14 12.41
C TYR A 344 -21.76 -4.73 11.89
N ASN A 345 -21.49 -3.77 12.80
CA ASN A 345 -21.08 -2.43 12.41
C ASN A 345 -19.76 -2.45 11.62
N ALA A 346 -18.78 -3.26 12.01
CA ALA A 346 -17.53 -3.41 11.26
C ALA A 346 -17.75 -3.95 9.84
N PHE A 347 -18.57 -5.00 9.70
CA PHE A 347 -18.94 -5.63 8.43
C PHE A 347 -19.71 -4.67 7.52
N ASP A 348 -20.64 -3.88 8.07
CA ASP A 348 -21.36 -2.83 7.33
C ASP A 348 -20.42 -1.73 6.82
N ASN A 349 -19.31 -1.51 7.51
CA ASN A 349 -18.23 -0.60 7.09
C ASN A 349 -17.23 -1.26 6.13
N GLY A 350 -17.47 -2.51 5.72
CA GLY A 350 -16.65 -3.25 4.76
C GLY A 350 -15.41 -3.91 5.36
N ILE A 351 -15.27 -3.96 6.68
CA ILE A 351 -14.17 -4.67 7.34
C ILE A 351 -14.51 -6.16 7.34
N THR A 352 -13.67 -7.04 6.78
CA THR A 352 -13.95 -8.49 6.69
C THR A 352 -13.50 -9.27 7.93
N SER A 353 -14.05 -10.47 8.15
CA SER A 353 -13.63 -11.32 9.28
C SER A 353 -12.14 -11.68 9.21
N ASP A 354 -11.64 -12.01 8.02
CA ASP A 354 -10.24 -12.37 7.81
C ASP A 354 -9.30 -11.19 8.09
N GLN A 355 -9.69 -9.95 7.77
CA GLN A 355 -8.91 -8.76 8.14
C GLN A 355 -8.82 -8.57 9.67
N ILE A 356 -9.93 -8.75 10.38
CA ILE A 356 -9.97 -8.65 11.86
C ILE A 356 -9.10 -9.75 12.48
N ILE A 357 -9.24 -11.00 12.01
CA ILE A 357 -8.45 -12.13 12.51
C ILE A 357 -6.96 -11.91 12.23
N THR A 358 -6.61 -11.46 11.02
CA THR A 358 -5.22 -11.15 10.65
C THR A 358 -4.64 -10.06 11.55
N PHE A 359 -5.40 -8.99 11.82
CA PHE A 359 -4.98 -7.94 12.74
C PHE A 359 -4.68 -8.48 14.14
N LEU A 360 -5.59 -9.29 14.70
CA LEU A 360 -5.44 -9.86 16.03
C LEU A 360 -4.22 -10.79 16.10
N GLN A 361 -4.00 -11.61 15.07
CA GLN A 361 -2.84 -12.49 14.98
C GLN A 361 -1.52 -11.71 14.87
N GLN A 362 -1.47 -10.69 14.02
CA GLN A 362 -0.27 -9.87 13.82
C GLN A 362 0.09 -9.03 15.05
N ASN A 363 -0.90 -8.61 15.83
CA ASN A 363 -0.73 -7.77 17.02
C ASN A 363 -0.87 -8.57 18.34
N SER A 364 -0.78 -9.91 18.28
CA SER A 364 -0.83 -10.77 19.46
C SER A 364 0.37 -10.53 20.37
N HIS A 365 0.10 -10.32 21.66
CA HIS A 365 1.15 -10.13 22.67
C HIS A 365 2.15 -11.29 22.66
N PRO A 366 3.47 -11.09 22.86
CA PRO A 366 4.50 -12.14 22.76
C PRO A 366 4.18 -13.42 23.55
N ARG A 367 3.60 -13.27 24.75
CA ARG A 367 3.16 -14.41 25.60
C ARG A 367 2.06 -15.29 24.97
N CYS A 368 1.33 -14.76 24.00
CA CYS A 368 0.25 -15.43 23.28
C CYS A 368 0.66 -15.76 21.83
N ALA A 369 1.56 -14.98 21.23
CA ALA A 369 2.00 -15.13 19.85
C ALA A 369 2.63 -16.51 19.56
N ASP A 370 3.33 -17.09 20.54
CA ASP A 370 3.95 -18.43 20.42
C ASP A 370 2.93 -19.58 20.53
N ARG A 371 1.68 -19.31 20.92
CA ARG A 371 0.62 -20.32 20.97
C ARG A 371 0.13 -20.60 19.55
N ILE A 372 -0.21 -21.86 19.27
CA ILE A 372 -0.78 -22.28 17.99
C ILE A 372 -2.18 -22.83 18.28
N PRO A 373 -3.26 -22.14 17.86
CA PRO A 373 -3.28 -20.79 17.26
C PRO A 373 -3.06 -19.67 18.31
N SER A 374 -2.58 -18.50 17.85
CA SER A 374 -2.26 -17.35 18.71
C SER A 374 -3.53 -16.67 19.27
N ILE A 375 -4.63 -16.81 18.55
CA ILE A 375 -5.99 -16.40 18.94
C ILE A 375 -6.83 -17.66 19.16
N PRO A 376 -7.66 -17.75 20.23
CA PRO A 376 -8.51 -18.90 20.46
C PRO A 376 -9.44 -19.23 19.27
N GLU A 377 -9.52 -20.51 18.88
CA GLU A 377 -10.29 -20.97 17.71
C GLU A 377 -11.77 -20.61 17.78
N ASN A 378 -12.36 -20.72 18.97
CA ASN A 378 -13.76 -20.38 19.20
C ASN A 378 -14.05 -18.90 18.87
N VAL A 379 -13.08 -18.00 19.07
CA VAL A 379 -13.21 -16.59 18.73
C VAL A 379 -13.12 -16.40 17.22
N THR A 380 -12.13 -17.00 16.55
CA THR A 380 -11.96 -16.87 15.10
C THR A 380 -13.15 -17.43 14.33
N ASP A 381 -13.68 -18.58 14.74
CA ASP A 381 -14.81 -19.21 14.09
C ASP A 381 -16.09 -18.41 14.28
N GLN A 382 -16.30 -17.86 15.48
CA GLN A 382 -17.47 -17.04 15.76
C GLN A 382 -17.48 -15.74 14.94
N ILE A 383 -16.32 -15.10 14.75
CA ILE A 383 -16.20 -13.90 13.89
C ILE A 383 -16.62 -14.25 12.45
N ARG A 384 -16.14 -15.36 11.90
CA ARG A 384 -16.49 -15.82 10.55
C ARG A 384 -17.97 -16.17 10.42
N LEU A 385 -18.53 -16.86 11.42
CA LEU A 385 -19.95 -17.19 11.47
C LEU A 385 -20.83 -15.94 11.45
N TRP A 386 -20.47 -14.92 12.21
CA TRP A 386 -21.22 -13.66 12.22
C TRP A 386 -21.13 -12.89 10.90
N GLU A 387 -20.03 -12.97 10.16
CA GLU A 387 -19.96 -12.42 8.79
C GLU A 387 -20.86 -13.22 7.82
N ALA A 388 -20.82 -14.55 7.89
CA ALA A 388 -21.65 -15.44 7.07
C ALA A 388 -23.15 -15.24 7.33
N ASP A 389 -23.54 -14.96 8.58
CA ASP A 389 -24.90 -14.63 8.97
C ASP A 389 -25.44 -13.38 8.24
N LEU A 390 -24.59 -12.36 8.02
CA LEU A 390 -24.96 -11.14 7.27
C LEU A 390 -25.03 -11.40 5.76
N LYS A 391 -24.11 -12.20 5.23
CA LYS A 391 -24.00 -12.50 3.78
C LYS A 391 -24.89 -13.67 3.34
N ARG A 392 -25.92 -14.02 4.11
CA ARG A 392 -26.77 -15.19 3.86
C ARG A 392 -27.64 -15.07 2.59
N ILE A 393 -27.94 -13.85 2.15
CA ILE A 393 -28.86 -13.59 1.03
C ILE A 393 -28.10 -12.85 -0.06
N GLU A 394 -28.00 -13.48 -1.23
CA GLU A 394 -27.51 -12.84 -2.45
C GLU A 394 -28.68 -12.42 -3.33
N MET A 395 -28.72 -11.14 -3.70
CA MET A 395 -29.75 -10.61 -4.60
C MET A 395 -29.19 -10.57 -6.02
N THR A 396 -29.79 -11.36 -6.92
CA THR A 396 -29.43 -11.35 -8.35
C THR A 396 -30.62 -10.84 -9.16
N GLN A 397 -30.41 -9.80 -9.97
CA GLN A 397 -31.44 -9.33 -10.90
C GLN A 397 -31.71 -10.39 -11.98
N ALA A 398 -32.98 -10.75 -12.13
CA ALA A 398 -33.40 -11.87 -12.96
C ALA A 398 -34.74 -11.61 -13.64
N HIS A 399 -34.98 -12.31 -14.75
CA HIS A 399 -36.28 -12.39 -15.40
C HIS A 399 -36.87 -13.77 -15.23
N PHE A 400 -38.16 -13.80 -14.94
CA PHE A 400 -38.96 -14.99 -14.81
C PHE A 400 -39.71 -15.23 -16.13
N TYR A 401 -39.62 -16.47 -16.63
CA TYR A 401 -40.31 -16.96 -17.81
C TYR A 401 -41.23 -18.09 -17.40
N ASP A 402 -42.48 -17.99 -17.78
CA ASP A 402 -43.53 -18.99 -17.59
C ASP A 402 -44.35 -19.17 -18.87
N GLU A 403 -45.39 -20.00 -18.77
CA GLU A 403 -46.36 -20.23 -19.85
C GLU A 403 -45.74 -20.70 -21.18
N PHE A 404 -44.72 -21.57 -21.10
CA PHE A 404 -44.13 -22.15 -22.30
C PHE A 404 -45.17 -23.00 -23.07
N PRO A 405 -45.22 -22.88 -24.41
CA PRO A 405 -46.23 -23.52 -25.23
C PRO A 405 -46.08 -25.05 -25.32
N SER A 406 -44.85 -25.56 -25.14
CA SER A 406 -44.56 -27.00 -25.11
C SER A 406 -43.33 -27.29 -24.26
N LYS A 407 -43.19 -28.57 -23.88
CA LYS A 407 -42.03 -29.07 -23.13
C LYS A 407 -40.73 -28.92 -23.92
N ASP A 408 -40.79 -29.12 -25.24
CA ASP A 408 -39.62 -29.04 -26.11
C ASP A 408 -39.08 -27.60 -26.21
N VAL A 409 -39.98 -26.59 -26.29
CA VAL A 409 -39.59 -25.17 -26.28
C VAL A 409 -39.00 -24.77 -24.92
N PHE A 410 -39.56 -25.31 -23.83
CA PHE A 410 -39.00 -25.13 -22.49
C PHE A 410 -37.60 -25.75 -22.35
N GLU A 411 -37.39 -26.98 -22.83
CA GLU A 411 -36.09 -27.65 -22.77
C GLU A 411 -35.03 -26.91 -23.61
N ALA A 412 -35.39 -26.50 -24.84
CA ALA A 412 -34.52 -25.69 -25.69
C ALA A 412 -34.17 -24.33 -25.06
N ALA A 413 -35.12 -23.72 -24.36
CA ALA A 413 -34.91 -22.48 -23.62
C ALA A 413 -33.95 -22.65 -22.43
N CYS A 414 -34.09 -23.74 -21.67
CA CYS A 414 -33.16 -24.09 -20.60
C CYS A 414 -31.74 -24.34 -21.13
N ASP A 415 -31.61 -25.08 -22.23
CA ASP A 415 -30.31 -25.38 -22.85
C ASP A 415 -29.63 -24.11 -23.35
N PHE A 416 -30.36 -23.22 -24.03
CA PHE A 416 -29.87 -21.90 -24.41
C PHE A 416 -29.39 -21.09 -23.18
N ALA A 417 -30.18 -21.06 -22.10
CA ALA A 417 -29.81 -20.35 -20.88
C ALA A 417 -28.56 -20.95 -20.19
N ARG A 418 -28.34 -22.27 -20.29
CA ARG A 418 -27.12 -22.95 -19.79
C ARG A 418 -25.90 -22.63 -20.64
N GLU A 419 -26.03 -22.63 -21.97
CA GLU A 419 -24.95 -22.29 -22.90
C GLU A 419 -24.43 -20.87 -22.64
N TRP A 420 -25.34 -19.92 -22.40
CA TRP A 420 -25.01 -18.53 -22.10
C TRP A 420 -24.66 -18.27 -20.62
N ARG A 421 -24.57 -19.31 -19.78
CA ARG A 421 -24.27 -19.23 -18.32
C ARG A 421 -25.19 -18.28 -17.55
N GLY A 422 -26.42 -18.14 -18.02
CA GLY A 422 -27.41 -17.22 -17.46
C GLY A 422 -28.58 -17.90 -16.76
N LEU A 423 -28.69 -19.24 -16.81
CA LEU A 423 -29.68 -20.01 -16.05
C LEU A 423 -29.46 -19.83 -14.54
N LEU A 424 -30.50 -19.39 -13.81
CA LEU A 424 -30.48 -19.27 -12.34
C LEU A 424 -31.31 -20.36 -11.67
N TRP A 425 -32.47 -20.68 -12.22
CA TRP A 425 -33.37 -21.68 -11.67
C TRP A 425 -34.32 -22.20 -12.75
N GLU A 426 -34.72 -23.48 -12.63
CA GLU A 426 -35.71 -24.10 -13.50
C GLU A 426 -36.64 -25.01 -12.71
N ASP A 427 -37.89 -25.13 -13.17
CA ASP A 427 -38.87 -26.11 -12.70
C ASP A 427 -39.50 -26.80 -13.89
N SER A 428 -39.03 -28.01 -14.16
CA SER A 428 -39.50 -28.84 -15.28
C SER A 428 -40.95 -29.29 -15.15
N LYS A 429 -41.52 -29.32 -13.93
CA LYS A 429 -42.92 -29.76 -13.73
C LYS A 429 -43.91 -28.67 -14.11
N ARG A 430 -43.56 -27.41 -13.84
CA ARG A 430 -44.40 -26.24 -14.14
C ARG A 430 -43.97 -25.48 -15.39
N MET A 431 -42.91 -25.94 -16.05
CA MET A 431 -42.26 -25.27 -17.19
C MET A 431 -41.97 -23.81 -16.85
N ARG A 432 -41.13 -23.59 -15.83
CA ARG A 432 -40.74 -22.25 -15.38
C ARG A 432 -39.24 -22.11 -15.38
N LEU A 433 -38.78 -20.94 -15.75
CA LEU A 433 -37.37 -20.65 -15.96
C LEU A 433 -37.06 -19.26 -15.38
N VAL A 434 -35.96 -19.15 -14.65
CA VAL A 434 -35.41 -17.87 -14.18
C VAL A 434 -34.02 -17.72 -14.76
N VAL A 435 -33.77 -16.58 -15.39
CA VAL A 435 -32.48 -16.25 -16.01
C VAL A 435 -31.97 -14.90 -15.54
N LYS A 436 -30.66 -14.69 -15.59
CA LYS A 436 -30.02 -13.39 -15.30
C LYS A 436 -30.53 -12.30 -16.24
N SER A 437 -30.62 -11.08 -15.72
CA SER A 437 -30.98 -9.88 -16.49
C SER A 437 -30.09 -9.66 -17.72
N GLU A 438 -28.80 -9.97 -17.60
CA GLU A 438 -27.79 -9.85 -18.66
C GLU A 438 -28.13 -10.62 -19.93
N ILE A 439 -28.84 -11.75 -19.82
CA ILE A 439 -29.17 -12.63 -20.95
C ILE A 439 -30.60 -12.46 -21.46
N HIS A 440 -31.37 -11.53 -20.87
CA HIS A 440 -32.79 -11.37 -21.17
C HIS A 440 -33.07 -11.05 -22.65
N ASN A 441 -32.26 -10.18 -23.25
CA ASN A 441 -32.45 -9.76 -24.65
C ASN A 441 -32.19 -10.92 -25.63
N GLN A 442 -31.11 -11.66 -25.43
CA GLN A 442 -30.74 -12.83 -26.24
C GLN A 442 -31.78 -13.94 -26.09
N MET A 443 -32.28 -14.14 -24.86
CA MET A 443 -33.34 -15.10 -24.57
C MET A 443 -34.64 -14.75 -25.30
N ARG A 444 -35.02 -13.47 -25.36
CA ARG A 444 -36.19 -13.01 -26.11
C ARG A 444 -36.04 -13.24 -27.62
N GLU A 445 -34.88 -12.94 -28.18
CA GLU A 445 -34.60 -13.19 -29.61
C GLU A 445 -34.68 -14.68 -29.95
N PHE A 446 -34.09 -15.54 -29.11
CA PHE A 446 -34.17 -16.99 -29.25
C PHE A 446 -35.62 -17.48 -29.21
N LEU A 447 -36.41 -17.07 -28.21
CA LEU A 447 -37.82 -17.48 -28.09
C LEU A 447 -38.68 -16.97 -29.26
N HIS A 448 -38.41 -15.77 -29.78
CA HIS A 448 -39.07 -15.27 -30.98
C HIS A 448 -38.71 -16.07 -32.25
N SER A 449 -37.50 -16.63 -32.33
CA SER A 449 -37.09 -17.49 -33.45
C SER A 449 -37.77 -18.86 -33.42
N GLN A 450 -38.12 -19.37 -32.23
CA GLN A 450 -38.81 -20.64 -32.02
C GLN A 450 -40.34 -20.54 -32.19
N SER A 451 -40.90 -19.33 -32.22
CA SER A 451 -42.34 -19.09 -32.42
C SER A 451 -42.72 -18.86 -33.89
N LYS A 452 -41.76 -18.89 -34.82
CA LYS A 452 -41.99 -18.91 -36.27
C LYS A 452 -41.96 -20.34 -36.77
#